data_AF-A0A8M1M4R9-F1
#
_entry.id   AF-A0A8M1M4R9-F1
#
_cell.length_a   1.000
_cell.length_b   1.000
_cell.length_c   1.000
_cell.angle_alpha   90.00
_cell.angle_beta   90.00
_cell.angle_gamma   90.00
#
_symmetry.space_group_name_H-M   'P 1'
#
loop_
_entity.id
_entity.type
_entity.pdbx_description
1 polymer ?
#
loop_
_entity_poly.entity_id
_entity_poly.type
_entity_poly.pdbx_seq_one_letter_code
_entity_poly.pdbx_strand_id
1 'polypeptide(L)'
;MGFLKLGIGKVGDPPSIFPDLCERHEKGVLHKHQRALHKYSVTKRQMLSAAVQSREPDSAQPLESRIVEQENAIQTLELRSFFSLYCLHQEMQLVHIYLPLTSHILGAFVNSQIQGHKEMSKVWNDLKPKLSCLFAGPNSSLPPPRSPQDGMSPQ
;
A
#
# COMPACT_ATOMS: atom_id res chain seq x y z
N MET A 1 -21.54 -19.40 14.12
CA MET A 1 -20.11 -19.02 14.00
C MET A 1 -20.03 -17.95 12.91
N GLY A 2 -20.13 -16.68 13.29
CA GLY A 2 -20.19 -15.57 12.34
C GLY A 2 -18.80 -15.29 11.78
N PHE A 3 -18.61 -15.55 10.49
CA PHE A 3 -17.45 -15.05 9.77
C PHE A 3 -17.59 -13.53 9.68
N LEU A 4 -16.82 -12.79 10.48
CA LEU A 4 -16.54 -11.39 10.19
C LEU A 4 -15.84 -11.37 8.84
N LYS A 5 -16.64 -11.14 7.79
CA LYS A 5 -16.18 -10.73 6.48
C LYS A 5 -15.74 -9.28 6.64
N LEU A 6 -14.61 -9.08 7.32
CA LEU A 6 -13.92 -7.81 7.30
C LEU A 6 -13.47 -7.64 5.86
N GLY A 7 -14.14 -6.73 5.14
CA GLY A 7 -13.79 -6.33 3.78
C GLY A 7 -12.42 -5.66 3.81
N ILE A 8 -11.38 -6.47 3.97
CA ILE A 8 -10.01 -6.08 3.69
C ILE A 8 -9.95 -6.07 2.16
N GLY A 9 -10.13 -4.87 1.58
CA GLY A 9 -9.70 -4.60 0.22
C GLY A 9 -8.31 -5.22 0.04
N LYS A 10 -8.07 -5.83 -1.13
CA LYS A 10 -6.89 -6.67 -1.39
C LYS A 10 -5.65 -6.16 -0.66
N VAL A 11 -5.03 -7.03 0.13
CA VAL A 11 -3.78 -6.85 0.91
C VAL A 11 -2.55 -6.50 0.03
N GLY A 12 -2.75 -6.03 -1.20
CA GLY A 12 -1.70 -5.69 -2.15
C GLY A 12 -1.82 -4.32 -2.81
N ASP A 13 -2.94 -3.60 -2.63
CA ASP A 13 -3.07 -2.25 -3.17
C ASP A 13 -2.87 -1.26 -2.00
N PRO A 14 -1.66 -0.71 -1.77
CA PRO A 14 -1.52 0.40 -0.85
C PRO A 14 -2.52 1.49 -1.28
N PRO A 15 -3.16 2.21 -0.34
CA PRO A 15 -3.99 3.34 -0.71
C PRO A 15 -3.16 4.21 -1.64
N SER A 16 -3.63 4.39 -2.87
CA SER A 16 -2.90 5.00 -3.99
C SER A 16 -2.48 6.46 -3.75
N ILE A 17 -2.68 6.96 -2.53
CA ILE A 17 -2.52 8.31 -2.05
C ILE A 17 -1.04 8.71 -1.98
N PHE A 18 -0.16 7.92 -1.36
CA PHE A 18 1.26 8.27 -1.25
C PHE A 18 1.96 8.38 -2.63
N PRO A 19 1.90 7.36 -3.52
CA PRO A 19 2.51 7.46 -4.84
C PRO A 19 1.86 8.55 -5.71
N ASP A 20 0.54 8.76 -5.64
CA ASP A 20 -0.16 9.85 -6.34
C ASP A 20 0.29 11.23 -5.84
N LEU A 21 0.48 11.41 -4.53
CA LEU A 21 0.98 12.66 -3.95
C LEU A 21 2.44 12.95 -4.36
N CYS A 22 3.30 11.92 -4.36
CA CYS A 22 4.66 12.03 -4.89
C CYS A 22 4.65 12.51 -6.35
N GLU A 23 3.85 11.84 -7.20
CA GLU A 23 3.78 12.15 -8.62
C GLU A 23 3.25 13.58 -8.87
N ARG A 24 2.19 13.98 -8.15
CA ARG A 24 1.63 15.34 -8.23
C ARG A 24 2.60 16.40 -7.76
N HIS A 25 3.40 16.13 -6.72
CA HIS A 25 4.41 17.07 -6.25
C HIS A 25 5.52 17.24 -7.30
N GLU A 26 6.11 16.14 -7.77
CA GLU A 26 7.25 16.14 -8.68
C GLU A 26 6.88 16.70 -10.07
N LYS A 27 5.83 16.15 -10.70
CA LYS A 27 5.42 16.52 -12.06
C LYS A 27 4.54 17.77 -12.10
N GLY A 28 3.90 18.10 -10.98
CA GLY A 28 2.96 19.22 -10.89
C GLY A 28 3.61 20.48 -10.34
N VAL A 29 3.67 20.59 -9.01
CA VAL A 29 4.02 21.85 -8.33
C VAL A 29 5.50 22.18 -8.46
N LEU A 30 6.39 21.21 -8.23
CA LEU A 30 7.84 21.41 -8.31
C LEU A 30 8.26 21.78 -9.74
N HIS A 31 7.75 21.06 -10.74
CA HIS A 31 8.06 21.37 -12.13
C HIS A 31 7.59 22.78 -12.54
N LYS A 32 6.38 23.19 -12.13
CA LYS A 32 5.87 24.55 -12.38
C LYS A 32 6.74 25.62 -11.72
N HIS A 33 7.16 25.40 -10.46
CA HIS A 33 8.05 26.30 -9.73
C HIS A 33 9.41 26.46 -10.45
N GLN A 34 10.05 25.35 -10.85
CA GLN A 34 11.31 25.38 -11.59
C GLN A 34 11.20 26.09 -12.94
N ARG A 35 10.07 25.89 -13.66
CA ARG A 35 9.79 26.62 -14.91
C ARG A 35 9.63 28.12 -14.68
N ALA A 36 9.00 28.53 -13.59
CA ALA A 36 8.85 29.95 -13.22
C ALA A 36 10.20 30.60 -12.90
N LEU A 37 11.06 29.92 -12.13
CA LEU A 37 12.43 30.38 -11.85
C LEU A 37 13.26 30.57 -13.12
N HIS A 38 13.13 29.64 -14.07
CA HIS A 38 13.82 29.76 -15.35
C HIS A 38 13.33 30.98 -16.16
N LYS A 39 12.00 31.19 -16.25
CA LYS A 39 11.42 32.36 -16.91
C LYS A 39 11.89 33.68 -16.28
N TYR A 40 11.88 33.75 -14.95
CA TYR A 40 12.39 34.90 -14.21
C TYR A 40 13.85 35.19 -14.52
N SER A 41 14.70 34.18 -14.49
CA SER A 41 16.14 34.31 -14.80
C SER A 41 16.38 34.88 -16.21
N VAL A 42 15.56 34.45 -17.19
CA VAL A 42 15.63 34.97 -18.57
C VAL A 42 15.19 36.44 -18.63
N THR A 43 14.05 36.79 -18.02
CA THR A 43 13.54 38.17 -18.01
C THR A 43 14.49 39.12 -17.28
N LYS A 44 15.07 38.70 -16.16
CA LYS A 44 16.09 39.45 -15.42
C LYS A 44 17.35 39.71 -16.26
N ARG A 45 17.81 38.72 -17.04
CA ARG A 45 18.93 38.90 -17.97
C ARG A 45 18.60 39.89 -19.08
N GLN A 46 17.38 39.86 -19.62
CA GLN A 46 16.92 40.81 -20.63
C GLN A 46 16.94 42.25 -20.11
N MET A 47 16.53 42.45 -18.85
CA MET A 47 16.58 43.76 -18.19
C MET A 47 18.00 44.29 -18.03
N LEU A 48 18.94 43.45 -17.57
CA LEU A 48 20.35 43.81 -17.46
C LEU A 48 20.93 44.18 -18.83
N SER A 49 20.59 43.44 -19.88
CA SER A 49 21.00 43.76 -21.25
C SER A 49 20.42 45.08 -21.76
N ALA A 50 19.16 45.40 -21.46
CA ALA A 50 18.52 46.65 -21.86
C ALA A 50 19.14 47.88 -21.15
N ALA A 51 19.47 47.73 -19.85
CA ALA A 51 20.13 48.78 -19.08
C ALA A 51 21.56 49.08 -19.59
N VAL A 52 22.32 48.05 -19.98
CA VAL A 52 23.66 48.22 -20.56
C VAL A 52 23.63 48.84 -21.96
N GLN A 53 22.58 48.57 -22.75
CA GLN A 53 22.42 49.12 -24.11
C GLN A 53 21.87 50.56 -24.13
N SER A 54 21.65 51.21 -22.97
CA SER A 54 21.09 52.57 -22.87
C SER A 54 19.80 52.76 -23.69
N ARG A 55 18.96 51.73 -23.75
CA ARG A 55 17.66 51.79 -24.43
C ARG A 55 16.71 52.66 -23.61
N GLU A 56 15.86 53.45 -24.28
CA GLU A 56 14.91 54.39 -23.67
C GLU A 56 14.18 53.80 -22.44
N PRO A 57 13.97 54.59 -21.36
CA PRO A 57 13.28 54.18 -20.12
C PRO A 57 11.92 53.53 -20.37
N ASP A 58 11.23 53.92 -21.44
CA ASP A 58 9.94 53.36 -21.86
C ASP A 58 10.00 51.87 -22.22
N SER A 59 11.17 51.36 -22.63
CA SER A 59 11.39 49.94 -22.92
C SER A 59 11.73 49.10 -21.69
N ALA A 60 12.12 49.75 -20.59
CA ALA A 60 12.47 49.11 -19.32
C ALA A 60 11.24 48.87 -18.44
N GLN A 61 10.29 49.81 -18.41
CA GLN A 61 9.09 49.75 -17.57
C GLN A 61 8.24 48.47 -17.78
N PRO A 62 8.00 47.98 -19.02
CA PRO A 62 7.25 46.73 -19.21
C PRO A 62 7.98 45.49 -18.70
N LEU A 63 9.31 45.51 -18.71
CA LEU A 63 10.13 44.40 -18.23
C LEU A 63 10.19 44.38 -16.70
N GLU A 64 10.20 45.53 -16.03
CA GLU A 64 10.08 45.65 -14.58
C GLU A 64 8.73 45.11 -14.07
N SER A 65 7.63 45.50 -14.72
CA SER A 65 6.30 44.96 -14.39
C SER A 65 6.27 43.43 -14.51
N ARG A 66 6.92 42.87 -15.54
CA ARG A 66 7.01 41.41 -15.74
C ARG A 66 7.88 40.72 -14.67
N ILE A 67 8.95 41.37 -14.21
CA ILE A 67 9.77 40.87 -13.11
C ILE A 67 8.92 40.75 -11.84
N VAL A 68 8.20 41.81 -11.46
CA VAL A 68 7.37 41.82 -10.25
C VAL A 68 6.28 40.75 -10.31
N GLU A 69 5.61 40.60 -11.46
CA GLU A 69 4.61 39.54 -11.65
C GLU A 69 5.21 38.14 -11.51
N GLN A 70 6.40 37.91 -12.08
CA GLN A 70 7.11 36.64 -11.97
C GLN A 70 7.56 36.34 -10.54
N GLU A 71 7.99 37.35 -9.77
CA GLU A 71 8.36 37.20 -8.35
C GLU A 71 7.16 36.75 -7.51
N ASN A 72 5.99 37.38 -7.70
CA ASN A 72 4.76 36.98 -7.02
C ASN A 72 4.35 35.54 -7.39
N ALA A 73 4.45 35.19 -8.69
CA ALA A 73 4.15 33.83 -9.15
C ALA A 73 5.11 32.79 -8.56
N ILE A 74 6.40 33.10 -8.44
CA ILE A 74 7.40 32.24 -7.81
C ILE A 74 7.07 32.02 -6.33
N GLN A 75 6.79 33.09 -5.59
CA GLN A 75 6.47 33.01 -4.16
C GLN A 75 5.21 32.18 -3.91
N THR A 76 4.17 32.36 -4.75
CA THR A 76 2.95 31.55 -4.70
C THR A 76 3.25 30.07 -4.97
N LEU A 77 4.09 29.76 -5.96
CA LEU A 77 4.47 28.38 -6.29
C LEU A 77 5.35 27.75 -5.20
N GLU A 78 6.20 28.54 -4.56
CA GLU A 78 7.05 28.11 -3.45
C GLU A 78 6.21 27.69 -2.23
N LEU A 79 5.25 28.52 -1.83
CA LEU A 79 4.31 28.20 -0.75
C LEU A 79 3.52 26.91 -1.04
N ARG A 80 3.04 26.75 -2.28
CA ARG A 80 2.35 25.53 -2.71
C ARG A 80 3.27 24.31 -2.66
N SER A 81 4.55 24.47 -3.03
CA SER A 81 5.54 23.40 -2.99
C SER A 81 5.77 22.93 -1.55
N PHE A 82 6.00 23.87 -0.62
CA PHE A 82 6.16 23.56 0.80
C PHE A 82 4.95 22.87 1.39
N PHE A 83 3.74 23.34 1.07
CA PHE A 83 2.51 22.70 1.54
C PHE A 83 2.37 21.26 1.01
N SER A 84 2.64 21.03 -0.28
CA SER A 84 2.61 19.67 -0.84
C SER A 84 3.63 18.74 -0.18
N LEU A 85 4.84 19.23 0.10
CA LEU A 85 5.87 18.45 0.79
C LEU A 85 5.46 18.14 2.23
N TYR A 86 4.83 19.08 2.93
CA TYR A 86 4.27 18.85 4.26
C TYR A 86 3.21 17.74 4.24
N CYS A 87 2.26 17.78 3.29
CA CYS A 87 1.26 16.71 3.16
C CYS A 87 1.92 15.35 2.88
N LEU A 88 2.93 15.30 2.02
CA LEU A 88 3.67 14.07 1.74
C LEU A 88 4.37 13.52 2.98
N HIS A 89 4.98 14.41 3.78
CA HIS A 89 5.59 14.03 5.05
C HIS A 89 4.56 13.42 6.01
N GLN A 90 3.38 14.05 6.16
CA GLN A 90 2.32 13.54 7.02
C GLN A 90 1.84 12.15 6.61
N GLU A 91 1.64 11.91 5.31
CA GLU A 91 1.27 10.59 4.80
C GLU A 91 2.36 9.54 5.05
N MET A 92 3.64 9.90 4.87
CA MET A 92 4.76 9.01 5.21
C MET A 92 4.75 8.64 6.70
N GLN A 93 4.49 9.60 7.58
CA GLN A 93 4.42 9.35 9.02
C GLN A 93 3.29 8.39 9.37
N LEU A 94 2.13 8.52 8.72
CA LEU A 94 1.03 7.56 8.90
C LEU A 94 1.45 6.15 8.49
N VAL A 95 2.07 5.98 7.31
CA VAL A 95 2.58 4.67 6.87
C VAL A 95 3.56 4.07 7.90
N HIS A 96 4.49 4.89 8.41
CA HIS A 96 5.45 4.46 9.43
C HIS A 96 4.79 4.02 10.75
N ILE A 97 3.67 4.62 11.13
CA ILE A 97 2.93 4.24 12.35
C ILE A 97 2.11 2.97 12.13
N TYR A 98 1.44 2.85 10.98
CA TYR A 98 0.54 1.72 10.71
C TYR A 98 1.27 0.43 10.36
N LEU A 99 2.47 0.50 9.80
CA LEU A 99 3.21 -0.70 9.38
C LEU A 99 3.58 -1.60 10.58
N PRO A 100 4.20 -1.11 11.67
CA PRO A 100 4.47 -1.93 12.86
C PRO A 100 3.20 -2.42 13.55
N LEU A 101 2.16 -1.58 13.60
CA LEU A 101 0.88 -1.95 14.19
C LEU A 101 0.24 -3.11 13.44
N THR A 102 0.24 -3.07 12.11
CA THR A 102 -0.26 -4.15 11.25
C THR A 102 0.53 -5.44 11.49
N SER A 103 1.87 -5.35 11.55
CA SER A 103 2.72 -6.50 11.84
C SER A 103 2.39 -7.13 13.20
N HIS A 104 2.20 -6.31 14.24
CA HIS A 104 1.83 -6.78 15.57
C HIS A 104 0.46 -7.46 15.56
N ILE A 105 -0.56 -6.87 14.93
CA ILE A 105 -1.90 -7.48 14.83
C ILE A 105 -1.84 -8.83 14.12
N LEU A 106 -1.13 -8.91 12.99
CA LEU A 106 -0.95 -10.16 12.25
C LEU A 106 -0.19 -11.20 13.08
N GLY A 107 0.86 -10.79 13.80
CA GLY A 107 1.61 -11.65 14.70
C GLY A 107 0.73 -12.22 15.82
N ALA A 108 -0.09 -11.38 16.46
CA ALA A 108 -1.05 -11.79 17.48
C ALA A 108 -2.09 -12.76 16.91
N PHE A 109 -2.60 -12.49 15.71
CA PHE A 109 -3.56 -13.35 15.03
C PHE A 109 -2.98 -14.74 14.73
N VAL A 110 -1.78 -14.81 14.13
CA VAL A 110 -1.11 -16.08 13.83
C VAL A 110 -0.83 -16.88 15.11
N ASN A 111 -0.36 -16.21 16.17
CA ASN A 111 -0.14 -16.87 17.46
C ASN A 111 -1.44 -17.43 18.05
N SER A 112 -2.54 -16.69 17.95
CA SER A 112 -3.86 -17.16 18.39
C SER A 112 -4.31 -18.40 17.60
N GLN A 113 -4.06 -18.44 16.29
CA GLN A 113 -4.39 -19.62 15.46
C GLN A 113 -3.55 -20.82 15.86
N ILE A 114 -2.24 -20.64 16.02
CA ILE A 114 -1.32 -21.71 16.46
C ILE A 114 -1.80 -22.28 17.80
N GLN A 115 -2.14 -21.41 18.76
CA GLN A 115 -2.62 -21.82 20.07
C GLN A 115 -3.94 -22.59 19.97
N GLY A 116 -4.91 -22.08 19.21
CA GLY A 116 -6.19 -22.76 18.99
C GLY A 116 -6.02 -24.15 18.37
N HIS A 117 -5.13 -24.30 17.39
CA HIS A 117 -4.81 -25.60 16.79
C HIS A 117 -4.14 -26.55 17.79
N LYS A 118 -3.24 -26.06 18.65
CA LYS A 118 -2.62 -26.87 19.72
C LYS A 118 -3.66 -27.39 20.70
N GLU A 119 -4.58 -26.54 21.14
CA GLU A 119 -5.66 -26.92 22.06
C GLU A 119 -6.61 -27.93 21.43
N MET A 120 -7.01 -27.69 20.18
CA MET A 120 -7.83 -28.64 19.41
C MET A 120 -7.14 -30.00 19.26
N SER A 121 -5.84 -30.02 18.98
CA SER A 121 -5.06 -31.25 18.89
C SER A 121 -5.04 -32.02 20.21
N LYS A 122 -4.92 -31.33 21.36
CA LYS A 122 -5.01 -31.96 22.68
C LYS A 122 -6.38 -32.61 22.89
N VAL A 123 -7.46 -31.86 22.64
CA VAL A 123 -8.84 -32.39 22.77
C VAL A 123 -9.04 -33.61 21.87
N TRP A 124 -8.57 -33.56 20.63
CA TRP A 124 -8.65 -34.70 19.71
C TRP A 124 -7.88 -35.93 20.21
N ASN A 125 -6.66 -35.73 20.72
CA ASN A 125 -5.84 -36.82 21.26
C ASN A 125 -6.48 -37.45 22.50
N ASP A 126 -7.20 -36.68 23.33
CA ASP A 126 -7.93 -37.19 24.49
C ASP A 126 -9.23 -37.92 24.09
N LEU A 127 -9.89 -37.48 23.02
CA LEU A 127 -11.16 -38.02 22.54
C LEU A 127 -10.97 -39.31 21.74
N LYS A 128 -9.96 -39.36 20.86
CA LYS A 128 -9.68 -40.48 19.96
C LYS A 128 -9.68 -41.87 20.66
N PRO A 129 -8.97 -42.09 21.78
CA PRO A 129 -8.95 -43.40 22.44
C PRO A 129 -10.32 -43.79 23.05
N LYS A 130 -11.11 -42.80 23.50
CA LYS A 130 -12.45 -43.04 24.04
C LYS A 130 -13.43 -43.48 22.96
N LEU A 131 -13.30 -42.89 21.76
CA LEU A 131 -14.08 -43.31 20.59
C LEU A 131 -13.71 -44.72 20.14
N SER A 132 -12.43 -45.10 20.15
CA SER A 132 -12.05 -46.47 19.77
C SER A 132 -12.68 -47.55 20.67
N CYS A 133 -12.93 -47.26 21.95
CA CYS A 133 -13.66 -48.17 22.83
C CYS A 133 -15.15 -48.33 22.42
N LEU A 134 -15.77 -47.26 21.91
CA LEU A 134 -17.16 -47.30 21.44
C LEU A 134 -17.32 -48.05 20.10
N PHE A 135 -16.27 -48.06 19.26
CA PHE A 135 -16.30 -48.71 17.95
C PHE A 135 -15.65 -50.11 17.92
N ALA A 136 -14.92 -50.51 18.96
CA ALA A 136 -14.40 -51.86 19.14
C ALA A 136 -15.45 -52.78 19.79
N GLY A 137 -16.53 -53.10 19.06
CA GLY A 137 -17.52 -54.08 19.52
C GLY A 137 -16.98 -55.52 19.53
N PRO A 138 -17.60 -56.48 20.29
CA PRO A 138 -17.06 -57.82 20.53
C PRO A 138 -17.06 -58.82 19.37
N ASN A 139 -17.11 -58.40 18.09
CA ASN A 139 -17.25 -59.32 16.97
C ASN A 139 -16.36 -58.92 15.78
N SER A 140 -15.04 -59.05 15.95
CA SER A 140 -14.09 -59.05 14.83
C SER A 140 -13.83 -60.46 14.29
N SER A 141 -14.86 -61.28 14.15
CA SER A 141 -14.80 -62.54 13.40
C SER A 141 -15.64 -62.41 12.13
N LEU A 142 -15.12 -61.68 11.16
CA LEU A 142 -15.56 -61.83 9.77
C LEU A 142 -15.14 -63.24 9.32
N PRO A 143 -16.08 -64.11 8.88
CA PRO A 143 -15.68 -65.37 8.28
C PRO A 143 -14.91 -65.10 6.98
N PRO A 144 -13.92 -65.93 6.62
CA PRO A 144 -13.12 -65.72 5.43
C PRO A 144 -14.00 -65.74 4.16
N PRO A 145 -13.65 -65.00 3.10
CA PRO A 145 -14.41 -65.01 1.86
C PRO A 145 -14.42 -66.43 1.29
N ARG A 146 -15.62 -66.99 1.04
CA ARG A 146 -15.74 -68.25 0.30
C ARG A 146 -15.23 -68.02 -1.12
N SER A 147 -14.21 -68.79 -1.51
CA SER A 147 -13.74 -68.89 -2.89
C SER A 147 -14.90 -69.29 -3.82
N PRO A 148 -15.02 -68.73 -5.04
CA PRO A 148 -15.99 -69.20 -6.01
C PRO A 148 -15.62 -70.63 -6.41
N GLN A 149 -16.54 -71.58 -6.24
CA GLN A 149 -16.39 -72.91 -6.84
C GLN A 149 -16.44 -72.75 -8.36
N ASP A 150 -15.37 -73.18 -9.03
CA ASP A 150 -15.27 -73.27 -10.47
C ASP A 150 -16.44 -74.07 -11.05
N GLY A 151 -17.05 -73.48 -12.08
CA GLY A 151 -18.19 -74.03 -12.78
C GLY A 151 -17.84 -75.35 -13.45
N MET A 152 -18.68 -76.34 -13.18
CA MET A 152 -18.81 -77.58 -13.95
C MET A 152 -19.20 -77.22 -15.40
N SER A 153 -18.31 -77.47 -16.37
CA SER A 153 -18.67 -77.44 -17.80
C SER A 153 -19.46 -78.70 -18.16
N PRO A 154 -20.58 -78.60 -18.91
CA PRO A 154 -21.26 -79.76 -19.47
C PRO A 154 -20.70 -80.14 -20.84
N GLN A 155 -20.61 -81.47 -21.03
CA GLN A 155 -20.43 -82.31 -22.24
C GLN A 155 -19.81 -81.73 -23.52
#